data_AF-A0A7D7W7R8-F1
#
_entry.id   AF-A0A7D7W7R8-F1
#
_cell.length_a   1.000
_cell.length_b   1.000
_cell.length_c   1.000
_cell.angle_alpha   90.00
_cell.angle_beta   90.00
_cell.angle_gamma   90.00
#
_symmetry.space_group_name_H-M   'P 1'
#
loop_
_entity.id
_entity.type
_entity.pdbx_description
1 polymer ?
#
loop_
_entity_poly.entity_id
_entity_poly.type
_entity_poly.pdbx_seq_one_letter_code
_entity_poly.pdbx_strand_id
1 'polypeptide(L)'
;MMPSPTGAARPAALLAPLIAVMCLAGCAGVPKDAEELKVATDAQRIAADFAVELYRGPTDTIDDYARWADEDLAGGQSLEMIGFSGYPGAVHGEPFGALLLRVTIATREDGPYRACFESEFDYWGVATEEFGDRDPDALARRVECPADAHPVDPPADTRTVHVVPDGAQQSVIDVLSAVDPDASADGIRAEIVSRIPQPTGEREVAYDPSVLVRNEEIGVALGGVDDCVLVARRADGTVEAADVPRVLLQPGELGCRPETALMPADQLRSPH
;
A
#
# COMPACT_ATOMS: atom_id res chain seq x y z
N MET A 1 -61.84 25.05 -10.98
CA MET A 1 -63.31 25.14 -10.97
C MET A 1 -63.82 24.12 -11.98
N MET A 2 -64.80 23.34 -11.56
CA MET A 2 -65.52 22.25 -12.23
C MET A 2 -65.03 20.80 -12.10
N PRO A 3 -65.97 19.86 -11.90
CA PRO A 3 -65.79 18.67 -11.06
C PRO A 3 -66.22 17.34 -11.71
N SER A 4 -65.97 16.23 -11.01
CA SER A 4 -66.76 14.97 -11.02
C SER A 4 -66.75 14.10 -12.31
N PRO A 5 -67.08 12.78 -12.27
CA PRO A 5 -67.75 12.05 -11.19
C PRO A 5 -67.14 10.71 -10.76
N THR A 6 -67.53 10.38 -9.52
CA THR A 6 -67.72 9.07 -8.89
C THR A 6 -68.33 7.99 -9.77
N GLY A 7 -67.80 6.77 -9.66
CA GLY A 7 -68.47 5.52 -10.01
C GLY A 7 -68.22 4.48 -8.90
N ALA A 8 -69.29 4.07 -8.23
CA ALA A 8 -69.32 3.12 -7.12
C ALA A 8 -69.78 1.72 -7.58
N ALA A 9 -69.73 0.77 -6.64
CA ALA A 9 -70.38 -0.57 -6.62
C ALA A 9 -69.62 -1.71 -7.29
N ARG A 10 -69.61 -2.95 -6.79
CA ARG A 10 -69.85 -3.65 -5.50
C ARG A 10 -69.44 -5.13 -5.76
N PRO A 11 -69.36 -6.00 -4.74
CA PRO A 11 -68.58 -7.23 -4.77
C PRO A 11 -69.32 -8.40 -5.44
N ALA A 12 -68.55 -9.32 -6.04
CA ALA A 12 -69.03 -10.65 -6.36
C ALA A 12 -68.06 -11.66 -5.73
N ALA A 13 -68.51 -12.25 -4.62
CA ALA A 13 -67.92 -13.43 -4.03
C ALA A 13 -68.11 -14.62 -4.99
N LEU A 14 -67.03 -15.30 -5.32
CA LEU A 14 -67.05 -16.63 -5.91
C LEU A 14 -66.20 -17.55 -5.04
N LEU A 15 -66.91 -18.37 -4.27
CA LEU A 15 -66.43 -19.60 -3.66
C LEU A 15 -65.90 -20.54 -4.75
N ALA A 16 -64.67 -21.01 -4.59
CA ALA A 16 -64.10 -22.11 -5.35
C ALA A 16 -63.07 -22.87 -4.47
N PRO A 17 -62.83 -24.16 -4.77
CA PRO A 17 -62.75 -25.21 -3.76
C PRO A 17 -61.38 -25.40 -3.11
N LEU A 18 -61.44 -25.97 -1.91
CA LEU A 18 -60.32 -26.55 -1.17
C LEU A 18 -59.60 -27.59 -2.05
N ILE A 19 -58.45 -27.24 -2.63
CA ILE A 19 -57.51 -28.20 -3.20
C ILE A 19 -56.56 -28.59 -2.07
N ALA A 20 -56.70 -29.82 -1.58
CA ALA A 20 -55.73 -30.44 -0.70
C ALA A 20 -54.47 -30.76 -1.52
N VAL A 21 -53.50 -29.84 -1.50
CA VAL A 21 -52.14 -30.08 -1.99
C VAL A 21 -51.44 -30.97 -0.97
N MET A 22 -51.25 -32.25 -1.32
CA MET A 22 -50.26 -33.09 -0.66
C MET A 22 -48.89 -32.45 -0.88
N CYS A 23 -48.34 -31.82 0.17
CA CYS A 23 -46.92 -31.47 0.22
C CYS A 23 -46.09 -32.75 0.24
N LEU A 24 -45.88 -33.35 -0.93
CA LEU A 24 -44.63 -34.05 -1.17
C LEU A 24 -43.54 -32.99 -1.05
N ALA A 25 -42.85 -32.99 0.08
CA ALA A 25 -41.54 -32.37 0.24
C ALA A 25 -40.56 -33.14 -0.68
N GLY A 26 -40.74 -32.97 -1.99
CA GLY A 26 -39.72 -33.28 -2.97
C GLY A 26 -38.59 -32.29 -2.72
N CYS A 27 -37.37 -32.80 -2.62
CA CYS A 27 -36.15 -32.02 -2.70
C CYS A 27 -36.24 -31.14 -3.94
N ALA A 28 -36.70 -29.89 -3.77
CA ALA A 28 -36.61 -28.89 -4.81
C ALA A 28 -35.12 -28.65 -4.99
N GLY A 29 -34.56 -29.25 -6.04
CA GLY A 29 -33.22 -28.89 -6.51
C GLY A 29 -33.20 -27.38 -6.63
N VAL A 30 -32.20 -26.76 -6.00
CA VAL A 30 -31.92 -25.34 -6.20
C VAL A 30 -31.84 -25.13 -7.71
N PRO A 31 -32.54 -24.12 -8.28
CA PRO A 31 -32.40 -23.82 -9.70
C PRO A 31 -30.92 -23.67 -10.01
N LYS A 32 -30.41 -24.37 -11.04
CA LYS A 32 -29.00 -24.32 -11.43
C LYS A 32 -28.46 -22.89 -11.51
N ASP A 33 -29.33 -21.98 -11.98
CA ASP A 33 -29.06 -20.54 -12.10
C ASP A 33 -28.78 -19.84 -10.75
N ALA A 34 -29.39 -20.28 -9.65
CA ALA A 34 -29.19 -19.67 -8.33
C ALA A 34 -27.89 -20.13 -7.67
N GLU A 35 -27.49 -21.38 -7.88
CA GLU A 35 -26.18 -21.88 -7.42
C GLU A 35 -25.04 -21.27 -8.23
N GLU A 36 -25.18 -21.20 -9.55
CA GLU A 36 -24.20 -20.56 -10.43
C GLU A 36 -24.04 -19.07 -10.10
N LEU A 37 -25.15 -18.35 -9.90
CA LEU A 37 -25.11 -16.95 -9.46
C LEU A 37 -24.37 -16.80 -8.14
N LYS A 38 -24.66 -17.67 -7.16
CA LYS A 38 -23.98 -17.63 -5.87
C LYS A 38 -22.47 -17.85 -6.02
N VAL A 39 -22.04 -18.86 -6.77
CA VAL A 39 -20.61 -19.14 -7.00
C VAL A 39 -19.93 -17.99 -7.73
N ALA A 40 -20.61 -17.35 -8.69
CA ALA A 40 -20.10 -16.17 -9.38
C ALA A 40 -19.91 -14.98 -8.41
N THR A 41 -20.91 -14.70 -7.56
CA THR A 41 -20.81 -13.66 -6.53
C THR A 41 -19.71 -13.97 -5.51
N ASP A 42 -19.57 -15.22 -5.08
CA ASP A 42 -18.50 -15.63 -4.17
C ASP A 42 -17.12 -15.43 -4.81
N ALA A 43 -16.96 -15.78 -6.09
CA ALA A 43 -15.70 -15.58 -6.79
C ALA A 43 -15.32 -14.10 -6.89
N GLN A 44 -16.29 -13.24 -7.20
CA GLN A 44 -16.06 -11.81 -7.29
C GLN A 44 -15.68 -11.19 -5.95
N ARG A 45 -16.38 -11.56 -4.88
CA ARG A 45 -16.06 -11.11 -3.53
C ARG A 45 -14.65 -11.52 -3.11
N ILE A 46 -14.22 -12.74 -3.42
CA ILE A 46 -12.85 -13.19 -3.16
C ILE A 46 -11.82 -12.28 -3.85
N ALA A 47 -12.04 -11.93 -5.12
CA ALA A 47 -11.15 -11.03 -5.85
C ALA A 47 -11.17 -9.60 -5.28
N ALA A 48 -12.36 -9.07 -4.97
CA ALA A 48 -12.53 -7.74 -4.40
C ALA A 48 -11.89 -7.59 -3.01
N ASP A 49 -12.16 -8.53 -2.10
CA ASP A 49 -11.59 -8.55 -0.75
C ASP A 49 -10.06 -8.64 -0.83
N PHE A 50 -9.52 -9.51 -1.69
CA PHE A 50 -8.08 -9.61 -1.92
C PHE A 50 -7.49 -8.29 -2.43
N ALA A 51 -8.08 -7.69 -3.46
CA ALA A 51 -7.57 -6.44 -4.04
C ALA A 51 -7.51 -5.31 -2.99
N VAL A 52 -8.53 -5.23 -2.12
CA VAL A 52 -8.56 -4.27 -1.01
C VAL A 52 -7.46 -4.53 0.01
N GLU A 53 -7.26 -5.80 0.39
CA GLU A 53 -6.27 -6.19 1.41
C GLU A 53 -4.82 -5.98 0.95
N LEU A 54 -4.57 -5.90 -0.37
CA LEU A 54 -3.24 -5.65 -0.91
C LEU A 54 -2.66 -4.27 -0.56
N TYR A 55 -3.47 -3.30 -0.12
CA TYR A 55 -2.94 -1.97 0.19
C TYR A 55 -2.03 -1.99 1.44
N ARG A 56 -0.72 -1.77 1.21
CA ARG A 56 0.31 -1.71 2.28
C ARG A 56 0.85 -0.31 2.55
N GLY A 57 0.29 0.69 1.87
CA GLY A 57 0.71 2.07 1.95
C GLY A 57 0.79 2.71 0.56
N PRO A 58 1.03 4.04 0.51
CA PRO A 58 1.01 4.74 -0.76
C PRO A 58 2.13 4.30 -1.70
N THR A 59 1.78 4.10 -2.97
CA THR A 59 2.69 3.82 -4.08
C THR A 59 2.10 4.40 -5.36
N ASP A 60 2.93 4.59 -6.38
CA ASP A 60 2.56 5.11 -7.71
C ASP A 60 2.89 4.13 -8.85
N THR A 61 3.19 2.87 -8.53
CA THR A 61 3.52 1.83 -9.52
C THR A 61 2.73 0.54 -9.29
N ILE A 62 2.19 -0.02 -10.38
CA ILE A 62 1.48 -1.30 -10.34
C ILE A 62 2.41 -2.47 -9.99
N ASP A 63 3.71 -2.33 -10.25
CA ASP A 63 4.72 -3.35 -9.93
C ASP A 63 4.79 -3.63 -8.42
N ASP A 64 4.49 -2.62 -7.58
CA ASP A 64 4.40 -2.82 -6.12
C ASP A 64 3.23 -3.72 -5.74
N TYR A 65 2.04 -3.44 -6.26
CA TYR A 65 0.87 -4.29 -6.03
C TYR A 65 1.05 -5.70 -6.60
N ALA A 66 1.68 -5.83 -7.77
CA ALA A 66 1.94 -7.13 -8.38
C ALA A 66 2.88 -7.97 -7.49
N ARG A 67 3.91 -7.35 -6.89
CA ARG A 67 4.78 -8.00 -5.90
C ARG A 67 4.06 -8.38 -4.61
N TRP A 68 3.23 -7.48 -4.07
CA TRP A 68 2.45 -7.80 -2.87
C TRP A 68 1.47 -8.94 -3.13
N ALA A 69 0.86 -8.97 -4.32
CA ALA A 69 -0.01 -10.05 -4.74
C ALA A 69 0.74 -11.38 -4.85
N ASP A 70 1.93 -11.40 -5.45
CA ASP A 70 2.76 -12.62 -5.52
C ASP A 70 3.11 -13.16 -4.13
N GLU A 71 3.50 -12.29 -3.19
CA GLU A 71 3.78 -12.67 -1.81
C GLU A 71 2.55 -13.27 -1.10
N ASP A 72 1.38 -12.64 -1.23
CA ASP A 72 0.15 -13.08 -0.54
C ASP A 72 -0.50 -14.31 -1.18
N LEU A 73 -0.26 -14.52 -2.49
CA LEU A 73 -0.73 -15.70 -3.22
C LEU A 73 0.23 -16.88 -3.12
N ALA A 74 1.41 -16.71 -2.52
CA ALA A 74 2.40 -17.77 -2.35
C ALA A 74 1.80 -18.97 -1.59
N GLY A 75 1.46 -20.04 -2.32
CA GLY A 75 0.88 -21.28 -1.78
C GLY A 75 -0.65 -21.38 -1.85
N GLY A 76 -1.33 -20.35 -2.35
CA GLY A 76 -2.77 -20.39 -2.65
C GLY A 76 -3.09 -21.15 -3.95
N GLN A 77 -4.25 -21.83 -4.00
CA GLN A 77 -4.72 -22.52 -5.21
C GLN A 77 -6.04 -21.97 -5.78
N SER A 78 -6.77 -21.16 -4.99
CA SER A 78 -8.09 -20.65 -5.36
C SER A 78 -8.06 -19.27 -6.01
N LEU A 79 -6.93 -18.57 -5.94
CA LEU A 79 -6.74 -17.24 -6.51
C LEU A 79 -5.32 -17.17 -7.09
N GLU A 80 -5.20 -16.63 -8.30
CA GLU A 80 -3.94 -16.49 -9.02
C GLU A 80 -3.89 -15.10 -9.67
N MET A 81 -2.73 -14.43 -9.62
CA MET A 81 -2.46 -13.28 -10.47
C MET A 81 -2.01 -13.79 -11.84
N ILE A 82 -2.78 -13.49 -12.88
CA ILE A 82 -2.55 -13.98 -14.25
C ILE A 82 -2.09 -12.86 -15.21
N GLY A 83 -1.96 -11.64 -14.69
CA GLY A 83 -1.49 -10.48 -15.46
C GLY A 83 -1.49 -9.22 -14.60
N PHE A 84 -0.78 -8.21 -15.05
CA PHE A 84 -0.87 -6.84 -14.56
C PHE A 84 -0.54 -5.88 -15.71
N SER A 85 -1.00 -4.63 -15.62
CA SER A 85 -0.78 -3.62 -16.66
C SER A 85 -0.58 -2.26 -16.03
N GLY A 86 0.50 -1.57 -16.40
CA GLY A 86 0.74 -0.18 -16.01
C GLY A 86 0.08 0.79 -16.99
N TYR A 87 -0.44 1.90 -16.47
CA TYR A 87 -1.06 2.98 -17.24
C TYR A 87 -0.09 4.17 -17.29
N PRO A 88 0.81 4.22 -18.28
CA PRO A 88 1.83 5.27 -18.34
C PRO A 88 1.17 6.64 -18.52
N GLY A 89 1.57 7.60 -17.68
CA GLY A 89 1.09 8.98 -17.75
C GLY A 89 -0.17 9.28 -16.92
N ALA A 90 -0.65 8.33 -16.12
CA ALA A 90 -1.65 8.59 -15.10
C ALA A 90 -1.22 9.77 -14.20
N VAL A 91 -2.11 10.73 -13.96
CA VAL A 91 -1.86 11.81 -13.01
C VAL A 91 -2.32 11.42 -11.60
N HIS A 92 -1.89 12.17 -10.60
CA HIS A 92 -2.25 11.87 -9.20
C HIS A 92 -3.77 11.80 -9.00
N GLY A 93 -4.26 10.66 -8.51
CA GLY A 93 -5.69 10.38 -8.32
C GLY A 93 -6.36 9.63 -9.47
N GLU A 94 -5.66 9.40 -10.59
CA GLU A 94 -6.08 8.43 -11.60
C GLU A 94 -5.47 7.05 -11.29
N PRO A 95 -6.12 5.95 -11.72
CA PRO A 95 -5.50 4.65 -11.65
C PRO A 95 -4.20 4.63 -12.47
N PHE A 96 -3.12 4.11 -11.90
CA PHE A 96 -1.83 3.96 -12.59
C PHE A 96 -1.58 2.54 -13.10
N GLY A 97 -2.52 1.63 -12.87
CA GLY A 97 -2.48 0.29 -13.44
C GLY A 97 -3.57 -0.62 -12.89
N ALA A 98 -3.52 -1.88 -13.30
CA ALA A 98 -4.48 -2.90 -12.88
C ALA A 98 -3.82 -4.27 -12.70
N LEU A 99 -4.38 -5.08 -11.81
CA LEU A 99 -4.10 -6.50 -11.70
C LEU A 99 -5.21 -7.32 -12.37
N LEU A 100 -4.82 -8.38 -13.05
CA LEU A 100 -5.73 -9.39 -13.60
C LEU A 100 -5.66 -10.65 -12.74
N LEU A 101 -6.76 -10.95 -12.09
CA LEU A 101 -6.90 -12.05 -11.12
C LEU A 101 -7.76 -13.16 -11.70
N ARG A 102 -7.42 -14.41 -11.42
CA ARG A 102 -8.23 -15.59 -11.72
C ARG A 102 -8.64 -16.28 -10.43
N VAL A 103 -9.94 -16.40 -10.20
CA VAL A 103 -10.50 -17.12 -9.07
C VAL A 103 -10.96 -18.50 -9.54
N THR A 104 -10.57 -19.54 -8.81
CA THR A 104 -10.99 -20.93 -9.03
C THR A 104 -11.71 -21.46 -7.79
N ILE A 105 -13.00 -21.75 -7.92
CA ILE A 105 -13.83 -22.34 -6.85
C ILE A 105 -14.14 -23.79 -7.21
N ALA A 106 -13.76 -24.72 -6.33
CA ALA A 106 -14.14 -26.12 -6.49
C ALA A 106 -15.66 -26.29 -6.34
N THR A 107 -16.34 -26.73 -7.40
CA THR A 107 -17.74 -27.15 -7.33
C THR A 107 -17.85 -28.68 -7.35
N ARG A 108 -18.95 -29.23 -6.86
CA ARG A 108 -19.12 -30.70 -6.73
C ARG A 108 -19.58 -31.37 -8.01
N GLU A 109 -20.34 -30.68 -8.85
CA GLU A 109 -21.10 -31.32 -9.94
C GLU A 109 -20.54 -31.03 -11.33
N ASP A 110 -20.08 -29.79 -11.59
CA ASP A 110 -19.73 -29.32 -12.93
C ASP A 110 -18.23 -29.03 -13.12
N GLY A 111 -17.39 -29.45 -12.15
CA GLY A 111 -15.95 -29.14 -12.12
C GLY A 111 -15.66 -27.75 -11.52
N PRO A 112 -14.39 -27.30 -11.49
CA PRO A 112 -14.06 -26.03 -10.88
C PRO A 112 -14.64 -24.86 -11.67
N TYR A 113 -15.36 -23.97 -10.99
CA TYR A 113 -15.77 -22.68 -11.54
C TYR A 113 -14.56 -21.78 -11.65
N ARG A 114 -14.38 -21.12 -12.80
CA ARG A 114 -13.28 -20.18 -13.06
C ARG A 114 -13.83 -18.87 -13.58
N ALA A 115 -13.40 -17.77 -12.99
CA ALA A 115 -13.72 -16.42 -13.44
C ALA A 115 -12.48 -15.53 -13.29
N CYS A 116 -12.41 -14.51 -14.15
CA CYS A 116 -11.33 -13.54 -14.14
C CYS A 116 -11.88 -12.16 -13.82
N PHE A 117 -11.08 -11.40 -13.08
CA PHE A 117 -11.43 -10.10 -12.55
C PHE A 117 -10.26 -9.15 -12.74
N GLU A 118 -10.59 -7.90 -13.04
CA GLU A 118 -9.64 -6.81 -13.10
C GLU A 118 -9.89 -5.85 -11.93
N SER A 119 -8.82 -5.48 -11.25
CA SER A 119 -8.85 -4.47 -10.18
C SER A 119 -7.85 -3.39 -10.55
N GLU A 120 -8.35 -2.16 -10.71
CA GLU A 120 -7.51 -1.00 -10.97
C GLU A 120 -7.01 -0.42 -9.65
N PHE A 121 -5.82 0.18 -9.66
CA PHE A 121 -5.18 0.73 -8.46
C PHE A 121 -4.73 2.16 -8.69
N ASP A 122 -4.96 2.98 -7.67
CA ASP A 122 -4.46 4.35 -7.56
C ASP A 122 -3.54 4.48 -6.32
N TYR A 123 -3.16 5.72 -6.01
CA TYR A 123 -2.24 6.04 -4.91
C TYR A 123 -2.72 5.56 -3.53
N TRP A 124 -4.02 5.36 -3.35
CA TRP A 124 -4.67 5.05 -2.08
C TRP A 124 -5.16 3.61 -1.96
N GLY A 125 -5.01 2.78 -2.99
CA GLY A 125 -5.53 1.41 -2.98
C GLY A 125 -6.19 1.02 -4.30
N VAL A 126 -7.20 0.16 -4.21
CA VAL A 126 -8.10 -0.15 -5.33
C VAL A 126 -8.83 1.13 -5.72
N ALA A 127 -8.72 1.49 -6.99
CA ALA A 127 -9.38 2.67 -7.53
C ALA A 127 -10.87 2.38 -7.76
N THR A 128 -11.72 3.25 -7.23
CA THR A 128 -13.18 3.21 -7.40
C THR A 128 -13.69 4.60 -7.78
N GLU A 129 -14.86 4.68 -8.43
CA GLU A 129 -15.46 5.98 -8.78
C GLU A 129 -15.80 6.82 -7.54
N GLU A 130 -16.25 6.17 -6.46
CA GLU A 130 -16.52 6.79 -5.17
C GLU A 130 -15.50 6.28 -4.13
N PHE A 131 -14.81 7.22 -3.45
CA PHE A 131 -13.82 6.86 -2.44
C PHE A 131 -14.44 6.06 -1.30
N GLY A 132 -13.87 4.88 -1.02
CA GLY A 132 -14.35 3.99 0.03
C GLY A 132 -15.56 3.15 -0.37
N ASP A 133 -15.92 3.14 -1.65
CA ASP A 133 -16.87 2.17 -2.19
C ASP A 133 -16.41 0.74 -1.87
N ARG A 134 -17.35 -0.08 -1.43
CA ARG A 134 -17.15 -1.47 -1.05
C ARG A 134 -17.95 -2.42 -1.93
N ASP A 135 -18.57 -1.91 -3.01
CA ASP A 135 -19.23 -2.74 -4.00
C ASP A 135 -18.19 -3.66 -4.67
N PRO A 136 -18.33 -4.99 -4.57
CA PRO A 136 -17.43 -5.92 -5.25
C PRO A 136 -17.36 -5.71 -6.77
N ASP A 137 -18.42 -5.19 -7.41
CA ASP A 137 -18.43 -4.87 -8.84
C ASP A 137 -17.49 -3.71 -9.18
N ALA A 138 -17.36 -2.72 -8.28
CA ALA A 138 -16.45 -1.60 -8.42
C ALA A 138 -15.00 -2.00 -8.12
N LEU A 139 -14.79 -2.86 -7.12
CA LEU A 139 -13.46 -3.29 -6.66
C LEU A 139 -12.81 -4.36 -7.55
N ALA A 140 -13.62 -5.24 -8.15
CA ALA A 140 -13.15 -6.35 -8.97
C ALA A 140 -14.12 -6.57 -10.14
N ARG A 141 -13.85 -5.88 -11.25
CA ARG A 141 -14.66 -5.93 -12.45
C ARG A 141 -14.48 -7.26 -13.16
N ARG A 142 -15.58 -7.97 -13.42
CA ARG A 142 -15.51 -9.22 -14.19
C ARG A 142 -15.05 -8.97 -15.62
N VAL A 143 -14.10 -9.77 -16.09
CA VAL A 143 -13.58 -9.74 -17.47
C VAL A 143 -13.54 -11.15 -18.07
N GLU A 144 -13.33 -11.24 -19.38
CA GLU A 144 -13.13 -12.52 -20.06
C GLU A 144 -11.75 -13.09 -19.66
N CYS A 145 -11.71 -14.38 -19.30
CA CYS A 145 -10.45 -15.04 -19.02
C CYS A 145 -9.64 -15.26 -20.30
N PRO A 146 -8.38 -14.79 -20.39
CA PRO A 146 -7.52 -15.15 -21.50
C PRO A 146 -7.38 -16.67 -21.63
N ALA A 147 -7.43 -17.19 -22.86
CA ALA A 147 -7.44 -18.63 -23.12
C ALA A 147 -6.14 -19.34 -22.69
N ASP A 148 -5.03 -18.60 -22.68
CA ASP A 148 -3.69 -19.01 -22.29
C ASP A 148 -3.26 -18.44 -20.93
N ALA A 149 -4.22 -17.99 -20.11
CA ALA A 149 -3.95 -17.44 -18.79
C ALA A 149 -3.18 -18.45 -17.92
N HIS A 150 -2.03 -18.02 -17.44
CA HIS A 150 -1.19 -18.72 -16.47
C HIS A 150 -0.76 -17.72 -15.39
N PRO A 151 -0.44 -18.19 -14.17
CA PRO A 151 0.17 -17.32 -13.18
C PRO A 151 1.40 -16.61 -13.73
N VAL A 152 1.57 -15.34 -13.39
CA VAL A 152 2.71 -14.52 -13.82
C VAL A 152 3.55 -14.09 -12.63
N ASP A 153 4.87 -14.12 -12.78
CA ASP A 153 5.79 -13.58 -11.78
C ASP A 153 5.93 -12.06 -12.00
N PRO A 154 5.80 -11.24 -10.95
CA PRO A 154 6.04 -9.81 -11.04
C PRO A 154 7.54 -9.50 -11.23
N PRO A 155 7.89 -8.32 -11.74
CA PRO A 155 9.29 -7.90 -11.85
C PRO A 155 9.92 -7.73 -10.47
N ALA A 156 11.16 -8.21 -10.33
CA ALA A 156 11.95 -8.05 -9.12
C ALA A 156 12.12 -6.55 -8.76
N ASP A 157 12.09 -6.23 -7.45
CA ASP A 157 12.35 -4.87 -7.00
C ASP A 157 13.83 -4.53 -7.08
N THR A 158 14.21 -3.74 -8.09
CA THR A 158 15.58 -3.26 -8.25
C THR A 158 15.81 -1.90 -7.60
N ARG A 159 14.82 -1.33 -6.90
CA ARG A 159 14.99 -0.05 -6.21
C ARG A 159 15.92 -0.23 -5.03
N THR A 160 16.83 0.72 -4.89
CA THR A 160 17.71 0.86 -3.73
C THR A 160 16.91 1.29 -2.51
N VAL A 161 17.21 0.67 -1.36
CA VAL A 161 16.63 1.05 -0.07
C VAL A 161 17.69 1.86 0.69
N HIS A 162 17.42 3.15 0.92
CA HIS A 162 18.33 3.96 1.74
C HIS A 162 18.09 3.69 3.23
N VAL A 163 19.15 3.35 3.95
CA VAL A 163 19.12 3.04 5.39
C VAL A 163 20.24 3.75 6.13
N VAL A 164 20.10 3.98 7.42
CA VAL A 164 21.24 4.31 8.29
C VAL A 164 21.76 3.00 8.87
N PRO A 165 23.01 2.61 8.56
CA PRO A 165 23.58 1.36 9.06
C PRO A 165 23.74 1.36 10.58
N ASP A 166 23.59 0.18 11.18
CA ASP A 166 23.89 -0.02 12.60
C ASP A 166 25.31 0.48 12.93
N GLY A 167 25.42 1.35 13.94
CA GLY A 167 26.69 1.96 14.34
C GLY A 167 27.10 3.22 13.57
N ALA A 168 26.34 3.66 12.55
CA ALA A 168 26.65 4.87 11.81
C ALA A 168 26.72 6.13 12.69
N GLN A 169 25.83 6.26 13.69
CA GLN A 169 25.90 7.35 14.67
C GLN A 169 27.24 7.38 15.41
N GLN A 170 27.73 6.22 15.84
CA GLN A 170 29.02 6.15 16.53
C GLN A 170 30.17 6.53 15.58
N SER A 171 30.15 6.07 14.33
CA SER A 171 31.12 6.49 13.31
C SER A 171 31.12 8.01 13.10
N VAL A 172 29.95 8.65 13.06
CA VAL A 172 29.84 10.12 12.96
C VAL A 172 30.44 10.80 14.19
N ILE A 173 30.11 10.33 15.40
CA ILE A 173 30.66 10.86 16.67
C ILE A 173 32.19 10.74 16.69
N ASP A 174 32.73 9.60 16.28
CA ASP A 174 34.17 9.34 16.26
C ASP A 174 34.89 10.26 15.27
N VAL A 175 34.31 10.49 14.09
CA VAL A 175 34.86 11.44 13.11
C VAL A 175 34.85 12.86 13.67
N LEU A 176 33.73 13.33 14.20
CA LEU A 176 33.64 14.68 14.75
C LEU A 176 34.52 14.87 15.99
N SER A 177 34.74 13.82 16.79
CA SER A 177 35.63 13.90 17.96
C SER A 177 37.11 14.04 17.57
N ALA A 178 37.50 13.52 16.40
CA ALA A 178 38.87 13.54 15.91
C ALA A 178 39.14 14.59 14.82
N VAL A 179 38.11 15.32 14.39
CA VAL A 179 38.19 16.25 13.25
C VAL A 179 39.10 17.44 13.55
N ASP A 180 39.89 17.82 12.55
CA ASP A 180 40.63 19.08 12.58
C ASP A 180 39.64 20.27 12.61
N PRO A 181 39.82 21.28 13.48
CA PRO A 181 38.97 22.47 13.50
C PRO A 181 38.85 23.20 12.14
N ASP A 182 39.87 23.10 11.29
CA ASP A 182 39.91 23.75 9.97
C ASP A 182 39.42 22.83 8.82
N ALA A 183 38.88 21.64 9.14
CA ALA A 183 38.38 20.71 8.13
C ALA A 183 37.17 21.29 7.37
N SER A 184 37.14 21.07 6.05
CA SER A 184 36.00 21.46 5.22
C SER A 184 34.83 20.49 5.37
N ALA A 185 33.61 20.95 5.10
CA ALA A 185 32.41 20.11 5.11
C ALA A 185 32.54 18.87 4.20
N ASP A 186 33.11 19.04 3.00
CA ASP A 186 33.35 17.92 2.07
C ASP A 186 34.38 16.93 2.60
N GLY A 187 35.44 17.41 3.28
CA GLY A 187 36.44 16.55 3.89
C GLY A 187 35.86 15.72 5.03
N ILE A 188 35.03 16.34 5.86
CA ILE A 188 34.29 15.67 6.95
C ILE A 188 33.32 14.63 6.37
N ARG A 189 32.54 15.02 5.36
CA ARG A 189 31.61 14.12 4.67
C ARG A 189 32.33 12.89 4.11
N ALA A 190 33.44 13.09 3.40
CA ALA A 190 34.22 12.00 2.82
C ALA A 190 34.77 11.06 3.90
N GLU A 191 35.27 11.60 5.02
CA GLU A 191 35.75 10.80 6.14
C GLU A 191 34.61 9.97 6.75
N ILE A 192 33.43 10.57 6.97
CA ILE A 192 32.24 9.86 7.48
C ILE A 192 31.86 8.72 6.54
N VAL A 193 31.73 8.98 5.22
CA VAL A 193 31.40 7.96 4.22
C VAL A 193 32.39 6.79 4.26
N SER A 194 33.68 7.06 4.48
CA SER A 194 34.71 6.02 4.55
C SER A 194 34.63 5.13 5.80
N ARG A 195 33.97 5.61 6.87
CA ARG A 195 33.89 4.93 8.18
C ARG A 195 32.49 4.42 8.53
N ILE A 196 31.46 4.85 7.83
CA ILE A 196 30.11 4.31 8.03
C ILE A 196 30.11 2.81 7.69
N PRO A 197 29.59 1.95 8.58
CA PRO A 197 29.42 0.53 8.29
C PRO A 197 28.59 0.34 7.02
N GLN A 198 28.90 -0.67 6.22
CA GLN A 198 28.09 -0.96 5.06
C GLN A 198 26.78 -1.64 5.49
N PRO A 199 25.62 -1.28 4.90
CA PRO A 199 24.39 -2.02 5.08
C PRO A 199 24.55 -3.51 4.70
N THR A 200 23.67 -4.37 5.24
CA THR A 200 23.75 -5.82 5.03
C THR A 200 22.65 -6.36 4.14
N GLY A 201 21.56 -5.63 3.95
CA GLY A 201 20.49 -6.00 3.04
C GLY A 201 20.95 -5.93 1.59
N GLU A 202 20.42 -6.85 0.76
CA GLU A 202 20.82 -7.02 -0.64
C GLU A 202 20.66 -5.75 -1.49
N ARG A 203 19.69 -4.90 -1.15
CA ARG A 203 19.37 -3.65 -1.85
C ARG A 203 19.65 -2.40 -1.02
N GLU A 204 20.18 -2.57 0.18
CA GLU A 204 20.39 -1.47 1.10
C GLU A 204 21.63 -0.67 0.70
N VAL A 205 21.49 0.65 0.71
CA VAL A 205 22.60 1.60 0.52
C VAL A 205 22.53 2.60 1.67
N ALA A 206 23.70 2.94 2.23
CA ALA A 206 23.75 3.95 3.28
C ALA A 206 23.26 5.31 2.75
N TYR A 207 22.56 6.08 3.58
CA TYR A 207 22.33 7.49 3.26
C TYR A 207 23.67 8.23 3.04
N ASP A 208 23.64 9.25 2.18
CA ASP A 208 24.77 10.15 2.04
C ASP A 208 24.73 11.20 3.16
N PRO A 209 25.76 11.30 4.02
CA PRO A 209 25.76 12.27 5.10
C PRO A 209 25.80 13.71 4.57
N SER A 210 24.95 14.55 5.13
CA SER A 210 24.93 16.00 4.92
C SER A 210 25.69 16.69 6.06
N VAL A 211 26.61 17.57 5.72
CA VAL A 211 27.48 18.25 6.69
C VAL A 211 27.38 19.76 6.53
N LEU A 212 27.25 20.48 7.64
CA LEU A 212 27.29 21.94 7.70
C LEU A 212 28.37 22.37 8.69
N VAL A 213 29.25 23.29 8.27
CA VAL A 213 30.21 23.95 9.15
C VAL A 213 29.82 25.42 9.26
N ARG A 214 29.58 25.92 10.48
CA ARG A 214 29.15 27.30 10.74
C ARG A 214 29.64 27.77 12.10
N ASN A 215 30.36 28.90 12.13
CA ASN A 215 30.85 29.52 13.37
C ASN A 215 31.60 28.53 14.29
N GLU A 216 32.53 27.75 13.73
CA GLU A 216 33.29 26.69 14.44
C GLU A 216 32.46 25.50 14.93
N GLU A 217 31.14 25.52 14.73
CA GLU A 217 30.26 24.37 14.96
C GLU A 217 30.13 23.53 13.69
N ILE A 218 29.91 22.23 13.88
CA ILE A 218 29.73 21.27 12.79
C ILE A 218 28.45 20.49 13.05
N GLY A 219 27.50 20.55 12.13
CA GLY A 219 26.29 19.73 12.15
C GLY A 219 26.39 18.64 11.11
N VAL A 220 25.99 17.42 11.47
CA VAL A 220 25.87 16.28 10.57
C VAL A 220 24.46 15.72 10.65
N ALA A 221 23.88 15.44 9.49
CA ALA A 221 22.67 14.65 9.36
C ALA A 221 22.91 13.47 8.42
N LEU A 222 22.36 12.32 8.80
CA LEU A 222 22.42 11.09 8.01
C LEU A 222 21.08 10.38 8.21
N GLY A 223 20.33 10.16 7.14
CA GLY A 223 19.04 9.48 7.25
C GLY A 223 17.86 10.24 6.65
N GLY A 224 16.68 9.75 7.00
CA GLY A 224 15.37 10.28 6.61
C GLY A 224 14.46 10.50 7.80
N VAL A 225 13.14 10.54 7.57
CA VAL A 225 12.15 10.84 8.60
C VAL A 225 12.05 9.74 9.66
N ASP A 226 12.22 8.48 9.25
CA ASP A 226 12.00 7.30 10.10
C ASP A 226 13.25 6.87 10.86
N ASP A 227 14.40 7.31 10.37
CA ASP A 227 15.72 6.86 10.77
C ASP A 227 16.66 8.04 10.48
N CYS A 228 16.90 8.87 11.49
CA CYS A 228 17.73 10.07 11.37
C CYS A 228 18.80 10.07 12.47
N VAL A 229 20.05 10.23 12.04
CA VAL A 229 21.18 10.52 12.92
C VAL A 229 21.51 11.99 12.78
N LEU A 230 21.41 12.71 13.91
CA LEU A 230 21.80 14.11 14.04
C LEU A 230 22.91 14.22 15.06
N VAL A 231 24.08 14.69 14.65
CA VAL A 231 25.23 14.87 15.55
C VAL A 231 25.83 16.24 15.31
N ALA A 232 26.12 16.94 16.41
CA ALA A 232 26.78 18.23 16.37
C ALA A 232 28.10 18.19 17.12
N ARG A 233 29.09 18.92 16.61
CA ARG A 233 30.24 19.39 17.37
C ARG A 233 30.08 20.88 17.64
N ARG A 234 30.10 21.26 18.91
CA ARG A 234 30.00 22.64 19.36
C ARG A 234 31.35 23.35 19.28
N ALA A 235 31.33 24.68 19.35
CA ALA A 235 32.53 25.51 19.29
C ALA A 235 33.53 25.23 20.43
N ASP A 236 33.06 24.71 21.58
CA ASP A 236 33.91 24.26 22.69
C ASP A 236 34.54 22.87 22.47
N GLY A 237 34.27 22.25 21.32
CA GLY A 237 34.75 20.92 20.94
C GLY A 237 33.87 19.77 21.43
N THR A 238 32.81 20.02 22.19
CA THR A 238 31.88 18.99 22.67
C THR A 238 31.13 18.39 21.49
N VAL A 239 31.06 17.05 21.43
CA VAL A 239 30.27 16.31 20.44
C VAL A 239 29.04 15.72 21.11
N GLU A 240 27.87 15.96 20.53
CA GLU A 240 26.60 15.48 21.04
C GLU A 240 25.70 14.95 19.91
N ALA A 241 24.94 13.90 20.21
CA ALA A 241 23.88 13.41 19.35
C ALA A 241 22.55 14.04 19.80
N ALA A 242 21.78 14.54 18.84
CA ALA A 242 20.46 15.08 19.09
C ALA A 242 19.41 13.97 18.98
N ASP A 243 18.62 13.79 20.04
CA ASP A 243 17.42 12.97 20.04
C ASP A 243 16.22 13.86 19.67
N VAL A 244 15.72 13.70 18.44
CA VAL A 244 14.65 14.53 17.88
C VAL A 244 13.41 13.66 17.63
N PRO A 245 12.26 13.98 18.23
CA PRO A 245 11.03 13.26 17.96
C PRO A 245 10.68 13.21 16.46
N ARG A 246 10.25 12.04 15.97
CA ARG A 246 9.88 11.80 14.56
C ARG A 246 8.93 12.85 13.97
N VAL A 247 8.04 13.43 14.79
CA VAL A 247 7.13 14.50 14.35
C VAL A 247 7.88 15.74 13.88
N LEU A 248 8.98 16.11 14.53
CA LEU A 248 9.79 17.26 14.13
C LEU A 248 10.67 16.95 12.90
N LEU A 249 10.81 15.68 12.52
CA LEU A 249 11.56 15.27 11.33
C LEU A 249 10.69 15.22 10.07
N GLN A 250 9.37 15.41 10.17
CA GLN A 250 8.46 15.37 9.03
C GLN A 250 8.73 16.52 8.03
N PRO A 251 8.36 16.35 6.75
CA PRO A 251 8.37 17.44 5.78
C PRO A 251 7.55 18.64 6.27
N GLY A 252 8.14 19.85 6.20
CA GLY A 252 7.52 21.09 6.69
C GLY A 252 7.91 21.48 8.13
N GLU A 253 8.48 20.55 8.90
CA GLU A 253 8.96 20.79 10.26
C GLU A 253 10.49 21.07 10.26
N LEU A 254 11.23 20.54 11.24
CA LEU A 254 12.69 20.68 11.31
C LEU A 254 13.39 19.75 10.33
N GLY A 255 12.93 18.53 10.09
CA GLY A 255 13.54 17.59 9.14
C GLY A 255 14.91 17.04 9.57
N CYS A 256 15.34 15.98 8.89
CA CYS A 256 16.67 15.37 9.06
C CYS A 256 17.73 16.18 8.27
N ARG A 257 18.27 17.25 8.87
CA ARG A 257 19.24 18.16 8.23
C ARG A 257 20.28 18.67 9.23
N PRO A 258 21.50 19.01 8.79
CA PRO A 258 22.59 19.38 9.70
C PRO A 258 22.30 20.67 10.50
N GLU A 259 21.43 21.56 10.00
CA GLU A 259 20.96 22.71 10.77
C GLU A 259 20.16 22.29 12.02
N THR A 260 19.37 21.23 11.92
CA THR A 260 18.60 20.67 13.04
C THR A 260 19.54 20.13 14.11
N ALA A 261 20.63 19.47 13.72
CA ALA A 261 21.66 19.00 14.65
C ALA A 261 22.29 20.15 15.45
N LEU A 262 22.46 21.33 14.84
CA LEU A 262 23.02 22.51 15.49
C LEU A 262 22.03 23.26 16.40
N MET A 263 20.74 22.91 16.41
CA MET A 263 19.77 23.61 17.23
C MET A 263 20.04 23.37 18.74
N PRO A 264 19.69 24.32 19.60
CA PRO A 264 19.67 24.10 21.05
C PRO A 264 18.72 22.98 21.45
N ALA A 265 19.12 22.16 22.43
CA ALA A 265 18.35 20.98 22.86
C ALA A 265 16.94 21.30 23.36
N ASP A 266 16.69 22.51 23.86
CA ASP A 266 15.36 22.98 24.27
C ASP A 266 14.42 23.24 23.09
N GLN A 267 14.95 23.54 21.90
CA GLN A 267 14.18 23.71 20.66
C GLN A 267 13.86 22.39 19.96
N LEU A 268 14.54 21.30 20.35
CA LEU A 268 14.35 19.96 19.78
C LEU A 268 13.35 19.10 20.57
N ARG A 269 12.81 19.63 21.67
CA ARG A 269 11.81 18.93 22.48
C ARG A 269 10.42 19.08 21.87
N SER A 270 9.62 18.03 21.97
CA SER A 270 8.19 18.13 21.72
C SER A 270 7.59 19.22 22.63
N PRO A 271 6.80 20.17 22.10
CA PRO A 271 6.07 21.14 22.90
C PRO A 271 4.91 20.51 23.70
N HIS A 272 4.66 19.21 23.48
CA HIS A 272 3.59 18.41 24.07
C HIS A 272 4.15 17.20 24.82
#